data_AF-A0A392QVY6-F1
#
_entry.id   AF-A0A392QVY6-F1
#
_cell.length_a   1.000
_cell.length_b   1.000
_cell.length_c   1.000
_cell.angle_alpha   90.00
_cell.angle_beta   90.00
_cell.angle_gamma   90.00
#
_symmetry.space_group_name_H-M   'P 1'
#
loop_
_entity.id
_entity.type
_entity.pdbx_description
1 polymer ?
#
loop_
_entity_poly.entity_id
_entity_poly.type
_entity_poly.pdbx_seq_one_letter_code
_entity_poly.pdbx_strand_id
1 'polypeptide(L)' 'GAGFIGTHTVVQLLNDGYNVTIIDNFDNSVMEAVDRVRELVGSNLSPNLQFTEGDLRNKDDLEKLFSKTT' A
#
# COMPACT_ATOMS: atom_id res chain seq x y z
N GLY A 1 1.97 4.52 0.65
CA GLY A 1 1.07 5.55 0.12
C GLY A 1 0.59 5.21 -1.27
N ALA A 2 -0.62 5.67 -1.61
CA ALA A 2 -1.33 5.53 -2.88
C ALA A 2 -1.10 6.71 -3.85
N GLY A 3 -0.27 7.69 -3.46
CA GLY A 3 0.16 8.78 -4.36
C GLY A 3 1.17 8.34 -5.43
N PHE A 4 1.48 9.25 -6.37
CA PHE A 4 2.30 8.97 -7.56
C PHE A 4 3.65 8.28 -7.25
N ILE A 5 4.46 8.85 -6.36
CA ILE A 5 5.77 8.27 -6.02
C ILE A 5 5.62 6.96 -5.25
N GLY A 6 4.64 6.90 -4.33
CA GLY A 6 4.37 5.74 -3.50
C GLY A 6 4.03 4.50 -4.32
N THR A 7 3.13 4.63 -5.30
CA THR A 7 2.70 3.49 -6.12
C THR A 7 3.81 2.93 -7.00
N HIS A 8 4.64 3.78 -7.60
CA HIS A 8 5.79 3.32 -8.39
C HIS A 8 6.82 2.58 -7.51
N THR A 9 7.05 3.09 -6.30
CA THR A 9 7.93 2.43 -5.32
C THR A 9 7.36 1.06 -4.93
N VAL A 10 6.06 0.97 -4.68
CA VAL A 10 5.38 -0.30 -4.33
C VAL A 10 5.49 -1.32 -5.46
N VAL A 11 5.30 -0.93 -6.72
CA VAL A 11 5.47 -1.82 -7.88
C VAL A 11 6.88 -2.43 -7.89
N GLN A 12 7.92 -1.60 -7.69
CA GLN A 12 9.30 -2.08 -7.67
C GLN A 12 9.55 -3.05 -6.52
N LEU A 13 9.09 -2.74 -5.31
CA LEU A 13 9.24 -3.62 -4.15
C LEU A 13 8.52 -4.97 -4.34
N LEU A 14 7.33 -4.96 -4.93
CA LEU A 14 6.60 -6.21 -5.19
C LEU A 14 7.33 -7.07 -6.24
N ASN A 15 7.86 -6.45 -7.31
CA ASN A 15 8.65 -7.14 -8.33
C ASN A 15 9.96 -7.72 -7.76
N ASP A 16 10.54 -7.07 -6.76
CA ASP A 16 11.72 -7.55 -6.03
C ASP A 16 11.36 -8.63 -4.97
N GLY A 17 10.09 -9.02 -4.86
CA GLY A 17 9.62 -10.13 -4.02
C GLY A 17 9.26 -9.76 -2.59
N TYR A 18 9.18 -8.47 -2.25
CA TYR A 18 8.80 -8.02 -0.91
C TYR A 18 7.29 -8.11 -0.67
N ASN A 19 6.92 -8.28 0.60
CA ASN A 19 5.57 -8.00 1.09
C ASN A 19 5.47 -6.52 1.42
N VAL A 20 4.46 -5.85 0.87
CA VAL A 20 4.32 -4.39 1.00
C VAL A 20 2.97 -4.04 1.57
N THR A 21 2.95 -3.21 2.60
CA THR A 21 1.72 -2.64 3.16
C THR A 21 1.67 -1.15 2.86
N ILE A 22 0.63 -0.72 2.14
CA ILE A 22 0.32 0.70 1.94
C ILE A 22 -0.57 1.18 3.09
N ILE A 23 -0.18 2.29 3.73
CA ILE A 23 -1.10 3.18 4.45
C ILE A 23 -1.24 4.50 3.68
N ASP A 24 -2.48 5.00 3.56
CA ASP A 24 -2.81 6.27 2.91
C ASP A 24 -4.21 6.76 3.34
N ASN A 25 -4.42 8.09 3.39
CA ASN A 25 -5.70 8.70 3.77
C ASN A 25 -6.45 9.35 2.58
N PHE A 26 -5.90 9.24 1.36
CA PHE A 26 -6.49 9.78 0.13
C PHE A 26 -6.63 11.32 0.05
N ASP A 27 -5.95 12.09 0.89
CA ASP A 27 -6.00 13.58 0.83
C ASP A 27 -5.60 14.12 -0.56
N ASN A 28 -4.73 13.42 -1.30
CA ASN A 28 -4.26 13.79 -2.65
C ASN A 28 -4.01 12.56 -3.54
N SER A 29 -4.74 11.49 -3.27
CA SER A 29 -4.55 10.15 -3.84
C SER A 29 -5.91 9.48 -3.98
N VAL A 30 -5.97 8.37 -4.72
CA VAL A 30 -7.22 7.66 -4.98
C VAL A 30 -7.01 6.14 -4.91
N MET A 31 -8.04 5.39 -4.56
CA MET A 31 -7.97 3.93 -4.40
C MET A 31 -7.61 3.23 -5.71
N GLU A 32 -8.05 3.76 -6.85
CA GLU A 32 -7.75 3.24 -8.19
C GLU A 32 -6.25 3.17 -8.46
N ALA A 33 -5.44 3.99 -7.80
CA ALA A 33 -3.99 3.92 -7.91
C ALA A 33 -3.44 2.61 -7.30
N VAL A 34 -4.01 2.15 -6.18
CA VAL A 34 -3.66 0.87 -5.54
C VAL A 34 -4.13 -0.31 -6.39
N ASP A 35 -5.33 -0.22 -6.98
CA ASP A 35 -5.85 -1.27 -7.86
C ASP A 35 -4.99 -1.41 -9.13
N ARG A 36 -4.55 -0.30 -9.72
CA ARG A 36 -3.57 -0.32 -10.81
C ARG A 36 -2.25 -0.97 -10.42
N VAL A 37 -1.76 -0.79 -9.19
CA VAL A 37 -0.57 -1.54 -8.74
C VAL A 37 -0.83 -3.04 -8.80
N ARG A 38 -1.98 -3.52 -8.30
CA ARG A 38 -2.34 -4.96 -8.33
C ARG A 38 -2.41 -5.49 -9.76
N GLU A 39 -2.97 -4.72 -10.68
CA GLU A 39 -3.03 -5.07 -12.10
C GLU A 39 -1.63 -5.16 -12.72
N LEU A 40 -0.77 -4.17 -12.45
CA LEU A 40 0.58 -4.08 -13.04
C LEU A 40 1.51 -5.20 -12.59
N VAL A 41 1.47 -5.58 -11.30
CA VAL A 41 2.32 -6.66 -10.77
C VAL A 41 1.76 -8.07 -11.06
N GLY A 42 0.49 -8.15 -11.48
CA GLY A 42 -0.20 -9.38 -11.82
C GLY A 42 -0.63 -10.22 -10.61
N SER A 43 -1.44 -11.25 -10.88
CA SER A 43 -2.09 -12.09 -9.86
C SER A 43 -1.13 -12.85 -8.94
N ASN A 44 0.12 -13.06 -9.35
CA ASN A 44 1.11 -13.80 -8.58
C ASN A 44 1.72 -12.95 -7.46
N LEU A 45 1.86 -11.63 -7.69
CA LEU A 45 2.47 -10.70 -6.75
C LEU A 45 1.44 -9.82 -6.03
N SER A 46 0.24 -9.65 -6.59
CA SER A 46 -0.82 -8.89 -5.95
C SER A 46 -1.20 -9.36 -4.54
N PRO A 47 -1.10 -10.66 -4.16
CA PRO A 47 -1.34 -11.10 -2.78
C PRO A 47 -0.33 -10.56 -1.76
N ASN A 48 0.86 -10.14 -2.21
CA ASN A 48 1.90 -9.57 -1.36
C ASN A 48 1.65 -8.08 -1.05
N LEU A 49 0.62 -7.47 -1.66
CA LEU A 49 0.22 -6.09 -1.43
C LEU A 49 -0.96 -6.01 -0.47
N GLN A 50 -0.73 -5.45 0.70
CA GLN A 50 -1.76 -5.07 1.65
C GLN A 50 -2.05 -3.57 1.57
N PHE A 51 -3.30 -3.20 1.83
CA PHE A 51 -3.72 -1.80 1.91
C PHE A 51 -4.48 -1.55 3.20
N THR A 52 -4.18 -0.44 3.86
CA THR A 52 -4.91 0.07 5.03
C THR A 52 -5.20 1.54 4.81
N GLU A 53 -6.47 1.92 4.81
CA GLU A 53 -6.84 3.33 4.86
C GLU A 53 -6.56 3.88 6.27
N GLY A 54 -5.89 5.01 6.36
CA GLY A 54 -5.53 5.64 7.64
C GLY A 54 -4.59 6.83 7.49
N ASP A 55 -4.52 7.66 8.53
CA ASP A 55 -3.70 8.87 8.55
C ASP A 55 -2.42 8.64 9.37
N LEU A 56 -1.26 8.98 8.80
CA LEU A 56 0.04 8.89 9.50
C LEU A 56 0.13 9.80 10.73
N ARG A 57 -0.70 10.85 10.80
CA ARG A 57 -0.79 11.76 11.95
C ARG A 57 -1.66 11.18 13.07
N ASN A 58 -2.43 10.13 12.79
CA ASN A 58 -3.26 9.45 13.77
C ASN A 58 -2.51 8.26 14.38
N LYS A 59 -2.24 8.37 15.68
CA LYS A 59 -1.53 7.35 16.44
C LYS A 59 -2.29 6.01 16.46
N ASP A 60 -3.60 6.04 16.59
CA ASP A 60 -4.42 4.83 16.72
C ASP A 60 -4.44 4.03 15.40
N ASP A 61 -4.44 4.73 14.26
CA ASP A 61 -4.33 4.10 12.93
C ASP A 61 -2.99 3.36 12.78
N LEU A 62 -1.90 3.97 13.25
CA LEU A 62 -0.57 3.34 13.25
C LEU A 62 -0.51 2.14 14.20
N GLU A 63 -1.00 2.26 15.43
CA GLU A 63 -1.02 1.14 16.39
C GLU A 63 -1.82 -0.06 15.83
N LYS A 64 -2.97 0.22 15.20
CA LYS A 64 -3.79 -0.79 14.52
C LYS A 64 -3.08 -1.40 13.30
N LEU A 65 -2.32 -0.63 12.53
CA LEU A 65 -1.55 -1.12 11.39
C LEU A 65 -0.42 -2.07 11.84
N PHE A 66 0.38 -1.63 12.82
CA PHE A 66 1.54 -2.40 13.27
C PHE A 66 1.15 -3.64 14.07
N SER A 67 0.03 -3.63 14.81
CA SER A 67 -0.47 -4.83 15.51
C SER A 67 -0.95 -5.95 14.58
N LYS A 68 -1.28 -5.64 13.31
CA LYS A 68 -1.63 -6.62 12.29
C LYS A 68 -0.43 -7.16 11.51
N THR A 69 0.70 -6.46 11.59
CA THR A 69 1.91 -6.77 10.83
C THR A 69 2.86 -7.54 11.74
N THR A 70 2.67 -8.85 11.84
CA THR A 70 3.57 -9.78 12.56
C THR A 70 3.78 -11.03 11.71
#